data_AF-A0A7N4NQR3-F1
#
_entry.id   AF-A0A7N4NQR3-F1
#
_cell.length_a   1.000
_cell.length_b   1.000
_cell.length_c   1.000
_cell.angle_alpha   90.00
_cell.angle_beta   90.00
_cell.angle_gamma   90.00
#
_symmetry.space_group_name_H-M   'P 1'
#
loop_
_entity.id
_entity.type
_entity.pdbx_description
1 polymer ?
#
loop_
_entity_poly.entity_id
_entity_poly.type
_entity_poly.pdbx_seq_one_letter_code
_entity_poly.pdbx_strand_id
1 'polypeptide(L)'
;MAGWIQAQQLQGDALRQMQVLYGQHFPIEVRHYLAQWIESQAWNSIDLDNPQDSVQAAQLLEGLIQELQKKAEHQVGEDGFLLKIKLGHYATQLQSTYDRCPMELVRCIRHILYNEQRLVREATNVISPAWKPGRRHELAGHQDTREAAKKLQQTQEAFLLLIRRSLVPEASSQFSQLSQLSPQERLTRETALQQKQVSLEAWLQREAQTLQQYRVELAEKHQKTLQLLRKQQTVILDDELIQWKRRQQLAGNGGPPEGSLDVLQSWCEKLAEIIWQNRQQIRRAEHLCQQLPIPGPVEEMLTELNATITDIISALVTSTFIIEKQPPQVLKTQTKFAATVRLLVGGKLNVHMNPPQVKATIISEQQAKSLLKNENTRK
;
A
#
# COMPACT_ATOMS: atom_id res chain seq x y z
N MET A 1 -23.21 -7.73 -0.12
CA MET A 1 -22.63 -6.42 0.24
C MET A 1 -23.54 -5.35 -0.33
N ALA A 2 -24.03 -4.43 0.50
CA ALA A 2 -24.92 -3.36 0.02
C ALA A 2 -24.17 -2.49 -1.01
N GLY A 3 -24.80 -2.18 -2.13
CA GLY A 3 -24.24 -1.35 -3.20
C GLY A 3 -23.83 0.03 -2.69
N TRP A 4 -24.53 0.54 -1.69
CA TRP A 4 -24.21 1.79 -1.00
C TRP A 4 -22.82 1.81 -0.36
N ILE A 5 -22.41 0.71 0.27
CA ILE A 5 -21.09 0.63 0.94
C ILE A 5 -19.97 0.80 -0.08
N GLN A 6 -20.15 0.27 -1.29
CA GLN A 6 -19.19 0.43 -2.38
C GLN A 6 -19.22 1.86 -2.94
N ALA A 7 -20.39 2.46 -3.07
CA ALA A 7 -20.53 3.86 -3.51
C ALA A 7 -19.86 4.84 -2.52
N GLN A 8 -19.94 4.59 -1.21
CA GLN A 8 -19.26 5.39 -0.18
C GLN A 8 -17.74 5.37 -0.28
N GLN A 9 -17.15 4.38 -0.96
CA GLN A 9 -15.72 4.28 -1.18
C GLN A 9 -15.24 5.09 -2.40
N LEU A 10 -16.15 5.66 -3.19
CA LEU A 10 -15.80 6.50 -4.33
C LEU A 10 -15.03 7.74 -3.86
N GLN A 11 -14.03 8.14 -4.65
CA GLN A 11 -13.20 9.32 -4.39
C GLN A 11 -13.09 10.18 -5.66
N GLY A 12 -12.62 11.43 -5.49
CA GLY A 12 -12.36 12.33 -6.61
C GLY A 12 -13.59 12.65 -7.45
N ASP A 13 -13.46 12.61 -8.78
CA ASP A 13 -14.54 13.00 -9.69
C ASP A 13 -15.72 12.01 -9.68
N ALA A 14 -15.48 10.73 -9.38
CA ALA A 14 -16.55 9.75 -9.21
C ALA A 14 -17.43 10.10 -8.00
N LEU A 15 -16.82 10.56 -6.90
CA LEU A 15 -17.57 11.02 -5.73
C LEU A 15 -18.35 12.30 -6.03
N ARG A 16 -17.77 13.25 -6.77
CA ARG A 16 -18.48 14.48 -7.19
C ARG A 16 -19.68 14.16 -8.09
N GLN A 17 -19.49 13.29 -9.07
CA GLN A 17 -20.59 12.84 -9.94
C GLN A 17 -21.67 12.13 -9.13
N MET A 18 -21.30 11.31 -8.14
CA MET A 18 -22.25 10.67 -7.22
C MET A 18 -23.02 11.72 -6.40
N GLN A 19 -22.35 12.75 -5.88
CA GLN A 19 -23.00 13.81 -5.09
C GLN A 19 -24.05 14.59 -5.90
N VAL A 20 -23.80 14.82 -7.19
CA VAL A 20 -24.75 15.51 -8.08
C VAL A 20 -26.04 14.71 -8.33
N LEU A 21 -26.02 13.39 -8.11
CA LEU A 21 -27.23 12.56 -8.23
C LEU A 21 -28.27 12.87 -7.16
N TYR A 22 -27.86 13.43 -6.02
CA TYR A 22 -28.74 13.76 -4.91
C TYR A 22 -29.02 15.24 -4.82
N GLY A 23 -30.23 15.57 -4.41
CA GLY A 23 -30.70 16.95 -4.31
C GLY A 23 -32.05 17.00 -3.64
N GLN A 24 -32.81 18.06 -3.91
CA GLN A 24 -34.17 18.20 -3.35
C GLN A 24 -35.13 17.13 -3.84
N HIS A 25 -34.90 16.58 -5.04
CA HIS A 25 -35.67 15.47 -5.60
C HIS A 25 -35.46 14.16 -4.83
N PHE A 26 -34.26 13.91 -4.32
CA PHE A 26 -33.97 12.74 -3.50
C PHE A 26 -32.75 13.00 -2.60
N PRO A 27 -32.95 13.25 -1.30
CA PRO A 27 -31.85 13.57 -0.37
C PRO A 27 -30.89 12.38 -0.17
N ILE A 28 -29.59 12.67 -0.12
CA ILE A 28 -28.55 11.64 0.07
C ILE A 28 -28.68 10.95 1.44
N GLU A 29 -29.21 11.63 2.44
CA GLU A 29 -29.46 11.07 3.77
C GLU A 29 -30.54 9.98 3.72
N VAL A 30 -31.58 10.15 2.89
CA VAL A 30 -32.59 9.10 2.68
C VAL A 30 -31.93 7.87 2.04
N ARG A 31 -31.09 8.08 1.01
CA ARG A 31 -30.29 7.02 0.40
C ARG A 31 -29.38 6.32 1.41
N HIS A 32 -28.76 7.07 2.32
CA HIS A 32 -27.82 6.56 3.31
C HIS A 32 -28.52 5.75 4.41
N TYR A 33 -29.55 6.32 5.01
CA TYR A 33 -30.23 5.69 6.14
C TYR A 33 -31.12 4.52 5.69
N LEU A 34 -31.76 4.57 4.52
CA LEU A 34 -32.61 3.48 4.04
C LEU A 34 -31.94 2.61 2.97
N ALA A 35 -30.60 2.62 2.89
CA ALA A 35 -29.85 1.92 1.85
C ALA A 35 -30.27 0.47 1.66
N GLN A 36 -30.38 -0.28 2.76
CA GLN A 36 -30.74 -1.70 2.72
C GLN A 36 -32.17 -1.94 2.21
N TRP A 37 -33.13 -1.12 2.66
CA TRP A 37 -34.53 -1.24 2.24
C TRP A 37 -34.70 -0.83 0.77
N ILE A 38 -34.04 0.24 0.35
CA ILE A 38 -34.08 0.70 -1.05
C ILE A 38 -33.50 -0.39 -1.95
N GLU A 39 -32.35 -0.97 -1.61
CA GLU A 39 -31.70 -1.98 -2.45
C GLU A 39 -32.45 -3.33 -2.49
N SER A 40 -33.33 -3.61 -1.52
CA SER A 40 -34.13 -4.84 -1.52
C SER A 40 -35.39 -4.78 -2.39
N GLN A 41 -35.81 -3.60 -2.85
CA GLN A 41 -37.00 -3.48 -3.69
C GLN A 41 -36.71 -3.81 -5.15
N ALA A 42 -37.69 -4.41 -5.83
CA ALA A 42 -37.61 -4.76 -7.24
C ALA A 42 -37.91 -3.56 -8.17
N TRP A 43 -37.15 -2.47 -8.07
CA TRP A 43 -37.40 -1.27 -8.87
C TRP A 43 -37.44 -1.52 -10.39
N ASN A 44 -36.71 -2.54 -10.87
CA ASN A 44 -36.64 -2.88 -12.30
C ASN A 44 -37.79 -3.74 -12.81
N SER A 45 -38.65 -4.27 -11.92
CA SER A 45 -39.84 -5.05 -12.35
C SER A 45 -41.06 -4.19 -12.63
N ILE A 46 -41.00 -2.89 -12.33
CA ILE A 46 -42.06 -1.91 -12.60
C ILE A 46 -41.87 -1.39 -14.02
N ASP A 47 -42.86 -1.62 -14.88
CA ASP A 47 -42.89 -1.06 -16.21
C ASP A 47 -43.33 0.40 -16.15
N LEU A 48 -42.50 1.29 -16.69
CA LEU A 48 -42.72 2.73 -16.63
C LEU A 48 -43.80 3.21 -17.62
N ASP A 49 -44.14 2.37 -18.59
CA ASP A 49 -45.12 2.67 -19.64
C ASP A 49 -46.47 1.97 -19.39
N ASN A 50 -46.55 1.12 -18.36
CA ASN A 50 -47.78 0.43 -17.97
C ASN A 50 -48.53 1.20 -16.86
N PRO A 51 -49.74 1.71 -17.12
CA PRO A 51 -50.52 2.44 -16.11
C PRO A 51 -50.97 1.56 -14.92
N GLN A 52 -50.99 0.24 -15.06
CA GLN A 52 -51.36 -0.68 -13.96
C GLN A 52 -50.28 -0.74 -12.86
N ASP A 53 -49.03 -0.47 -13.19
CA ASP A 53 -47.91 -0.51 -12.24
C ASP A 53 -47.81 0.78 -11.40
N SER A 54 -48.63 1.79 -11.69
CA SER A 54 -48.76 3.00 -10.87
C SER A 54 -49.21 2.69 -9.45
N VAL A 55 -49.98 1.62 -9.24
CA VAL A 55 -50.40 1.17 -7.90
C VAL A 55 -49.22 0.61 -7.12
N GLN A 56 -48.34 -0.15 -7.77
CA GLN A 56 -47.12 -0.68 -7.15
C GLN A 56 -46.13 0.46 -6.81
N ALA A 57 -46.01 1.46 -7.69
CA ALA A 57 -45.20 2.64 -7.41
C ALA A 57 -45.73 3.45 -6.22
N ALA A 58 -47.06 3.58 -6.08
CA ALA A 58 -47.68 4.21 -4.92
C ALA A 58 -47.41 3.43 -3.62
N GLN A 59 -47.48 2.09 -3.66
CA GLN A 59 -47.12 1.23 -2.52
C GLN A 59 -45.65 1.38 -2.11
N LEU A 60 -44.74 1.51 -3.07
CA LEU A 60 -43.32 1.76 -2.78
C LEU A 60 -43.08 3.14 -2.16
N LEU A 61 -43.81 4.17 -2.61
CA LEU A 61 -43.75 5.50 -1.98
C LEU A 61 -44.24 5.43 -0.52
N GLU A 62 -45.37 4.76 -0.28
CA GLU A 62 -45.91 4.58 1.07
C GLU A 62 -44.93 3.81 1.97
N GLY A 63 -44.37 2.71 1.47
CA GLY A 63 -43.37 1.91 2.19
C GLY A 63 -42.09 2.70 2.52
N LEU A 64 -41.64 3.57 1.61
CA LEU A 64 -40.48 4.43 1.85
C LEU A 64 -40.76 5.44 2.97
N ILE A 65 -41.95 6.05 2.97
CA ILE A 65 -42.38 7.01 4.00
C ILE A 65 -42.49 6.31 5.36
N GLN A 66 -43.09 5.12 5.41
CA GLN A 66 -43.23 4.34 6.63
C GLN A 66 -41.87 3.95 7.22
N GLU A 67 -40.92 3.52 6.40
CA GLU A 67 -39.56 3.20 6.88
C GLU A 67 -38.80 4.44 7.36
N LEU A 68 -38.99 5.62 6.74
CA LEU A 68 -38.43 6.87 7.24
C LEU A 68 -39.02 7.25 8.61
N GLN A 69 -40.34 7.15 8.76
CA GLN A 69 -41.04 7.45 10.01
C GLN A 69 -40.62 6.49 11.13
N LYS A 70 -40.63 5.18 10.85
CA LYS A 70 -40.15 4.15 11.77
C LYS A 70 -38.70 4.43 12.19
N LYS A 71 -37.82 4.74 11.24
CA LYS A 71 -36.41 5.04 11.55
C LYS A 71 -36.24 6.33 12.35
N ALA A 72 -37.11 7.31 12.18
CA ALA A 72 -37.15 8.53 12.98
C ALA A 72 -37.63 8.26 14.41
N GLU A 73 -38.65 7.42 14.59
CA GLU A 73 -39.20 7.06 15.91
C GLU A 73 -38.20 6.28 16.76
N HIS A 74 -37.36 5.45 16.14
CA HIS A 74 -36.33 4.67 16.82
C HIS A 74 -35.09 5.51 17.22
N GLN A 75 -34.99 6.79 16.84
CA GLN A 75 -33.90 7.65 17.30
C GLN A 75 -34.16 8.14 18.73
N VAL A 76 -33.22 7.87 19.64
CA VAL A 76 -33.27 8.27 21.06
C VAL A 76 -31.96 8.96 21.44
N GLY A 77 -32.00 9.94 22.35
CA GLY A 77 -30.84 10.69 22.83
C GLY A 77 -30.63 12.05 22.16
N GLU A 78 -29.71 12.87 22.69
CA GLU A 78 -29.43 14.24 22.19
C GLU A 78 -28.94 14.25 20.74
N ASP A 79 -28.09 13.29 20.35
CA ASP A 79 -27.61 13.14 18.96
C ASP A 79 -28.70 12.62 18.01
N GLY A 80 -29.69 11.87 18.51
CA GLY A 80 -30.80 11.32 17.74
C GLY A 80 -31.92 12.31 17.46
N PHE A 81 -32.01 13.39 18.24
CA PHE A 81 -33.06 14.41 18.12
C PHE A 81 -33.04 15.11 16.75
N LEU A 82 -31.86 15.58 16.32
CA LEU A 82 -31.71 16.26 15.03
C LEU A 82 -32.03 15.32 13.86
N LEU A 83 -31.58 14.07 13.96
CA LEU A 83 -31.84 13.06 12.94
C LEU A 83 -33.33 12.73 12.82
N LYS A 84 -34.04 12.61 13.95
CA LYS A 84 -35.49 12.40 13.99
C LYS A 84 -36.25 13.50 13.25
N ILE A 85 -35.91 14.77 13.51
CA ILE A 85 -36.53 15.92 12.82
C ILE A 85 -36.26 15.86 11.31
N LYS A 86 -35.00 15.61 10.91
CA LYS A 86 -34.63 15.54 9.49
C LYS A 86 -35.35 14.41 8.75
N LEU A 87 -35.39 13.20 9.33
CA LEU A 87 -36.07 12.06 8.72
C LEU A 87 -37.58 12.30 8.60
N GLY A 88 -38.20 12.93 9.60
CA GLY A 88 -39.61 13.35 9.53
C GLY A 88 -39.85 14.36 8.42
N HIS A 89 -38.98 15.37 8.29
CA HIS A 89 -39.06 16.34 7.20
C HIS A 89 -38.92 15.69 5.82
N TYR A 90 -37.96 14.77 5.65
CA TYR A 90 -37.77 14.04 4.39
C TYR A 90 -38.97 13.17 4.03
N ALA A 91 -39.63 12.55 5.02
CA ALA A 91 -40.85 11.79 4.79
C ALA A 91 -41.97 12.67 4.20
N THR A 92 -42.22 13.85 4.80
CA THR A 92 -43.22 14.80 4.29
C THR A 92 -42.82 15.39 2.93
N GLN A 93 -41.54 15.71 2.74
CA GLN A 93 -41.01 16.25 1.49
C GLN A 93 -41.20 15.26 0.34
N LEU A 94 -40.78 14.01 0.51
CA LEU A 94 -40.90 12.98 -0.52
C LEU A 94 -42.37 12.65 -0.80
N GLN A 95 -43.22 12.60 0.21
CA GLN A 95 -44.66 12.47 0.02
C GLN A 95 -45.20 13.60 -0.86
N SER A 96 -44.96 14.86 -0.49
CA SER A 96 -45.46 16.00 -1.27
C SER A 96 -44.93 16.05 -2.70
N THR A 97 -43.71 15.55 -2.94
CA THR A 97 -43.04 15.58 -4.24
C THR A 97 -43.58 14.51 -5.19
N TYR A 98 -43.88 13.31 -4.67
CA TYR A 98 -44.17 12.13 -5.50
C TYR A 98 -45.61 11.61 -5.38
N ASP A 99 -46.43 12.10 -4.44
CA ASP A 99 -47.82 11.65 -4.23
C ASP A 99 -48.68 11.77 -5.50
N ARG A 100 -48.47 12.84 -6.28
CA ARG A 100 -49.19 13.07 -7.55
C ARG A 100 -48.71 12.18 -8.69
N CYS A 101 -47.46 11.70 -8.63
CA CYS A 101 -46.88 10.85 -9.66
C CYS A 101 -45.82 9.89 -9.06
N PRO A 102 -46.24 8.79 -8.42
CA PRO A 102 -45.31 7.85 -7.77
C PRO A 102 -44.33 7.18 -8.74
N MET A 103 -44.66 7.14 -10.03
CA MET A 103 -43.80 6.62 -11.09
C MET A 103 -42.50 7.43 -11.22
N GLU A 104 -42.53 8.74 -10.94
CA GLU A 104 -41.33 9.57 -10.97
C GLU A 104 -40.36 9.23 -9.82
N LEU A 105 -40.86 8.73 -8.68
CA LEU A 105 -40.00 8.21 -7.61
C LEU A 105 -39.24 6.97 -8.11
N VAL A 106 -39.94 6.04 -8.75
CA VAL A 106 -39.34 4.82 -9.31
C VAL A 106 -38.29 5.18 -10.35
N ARG A 107 -38.59 6.12 -11.26
CA ARG A 107 -37.62 6.65 -12.25
C ARG A 107 -36.39 7.24 -11.58
N CYS A 108 -36.61 8.10 -10.58
CA CYS A 108 -35.55 8.75 -9.82
C CYS A 108 -34.63 7.73 -9.13
N ILE A 109 -35.18 6.79 -8.37
CA ILE A 109 -34.40 5.78 -7.65
C ILE A 109 -33.68 4.83 -8.63
N ARG A 110 -34.34 4.40 -9.72
CA ARG A 110 -33.67 3.59 -10.77
C ARG A 110 -32.50 4.34 -11.38
N HIS A 111 -32.67 5.63 -11.69
CA HIS A 111 -31.60 6.47 -12.23
C HIS A 111 -30.42 6.58 -11.26
N ILE A 112 -30.70 6.85 -9.98
CA ILE A 112 -29.69 6.94 -8.93
C ILE A 112 -28.92 5.62 -8.79
N LEU A 113 -29.63 4.50 -8.60
CA LEU A 113 -29.01 3.18 -8.40
C LEU A 113 -28.20 2.74 -9.64
N TYR A 114 -28.69 3.01 -10.84
CA TYR A 114 -27.97 2.72 -12.07
C TYR A 114 -26.66 3.52 -12.17
N ASN A 115 -26.72 4.83 -11.93
CA ASN A 115 -25.53 5.68 -12.01
C ASN A 115 -24.55 5.40 -10.86
N GLU A 116 -25.01 5.11 -9.64
CA GLU A 116 -24.14 4.63 -8.55
C GLU A 116 -23.38 3.37 -8.97
N GLN A 117 -24.09 2.36 -9.49
CA GLN A 117 -23.45 1.13 -9.95
C GLN A 117 -22.50 1.38 -11.12
N ARG A 118 -22.86 2.27 -12.05
CA ARG A 118 -21.99 2.64 -13.17
C ARG A 118 -20.71 3.29 -12.66
N LEU A 119 -20.82 4.28 -11.77
CA LEU A 119 -19.68 4.97 -11.15
C LEU A 119 -18.80 4.03 -10.33
N VAL A 120 -19.39 3.09 -9.59
CA VAL A 120 -18.65 2.05 -8.86
C VAL A 120 -17.90 1.14 -9.83
N ARG A 121 -18.54 0.70 -10.91
CA ARG A 121 -17.89 -0.13 -11.95
C ARG A 121 -16.79 0.63 -12.68
N GLU A 122 -17.04 1.88 -13.03
CA GLU A 122 -16.06 2.78 -13.65
C GLU A 122 -14.89 3.03 -12.70
N ALA A 123 -15.12 3.34 -11.43
CA ALA A 123 -14.04 3.48 -10.45
C ALA A 123 -13.27 2.16 -10.23
N THR A 124 -13.95 1.01 -10.34
CA THR A 124 -13.31 -0.31 -10.26
C THR A 124 -12.48 -0.62 -11.51
N ASN A 125 -12.89 -0.12 -12.69
CA ASN A 125 -12.20 -0.31 -13.97
C ASN A 125 -11.14 0.76 -14.29
N VAL A 126 -11.30 2.00 -13.79
CA VAL A 126 -10.37 3.14 -13.90
C VAL A 126 -9.22 3.00 -12.90
N ILE A 127 -9.32 2.06 -11.95
CA ILE A 127 -8.12 1.36 -11.47
C ILE A 127 -7.58 0.57 -12.66
N SER A 128 -6.84 1.26 -13.54
CA SER A 128 -5.90 0.65 -14.47
C SER A 128 -5.13 -0.47 -13.73
N PRO A 129 -4.76 -1.56 -14.41
CA PRO A 129 -4.13 -2.74 -13.81
C PRO A 129 -2.76 -2.48 -13.15
N ALA A 130 -2.34 -1.22 -13.04
CA ALA A 130 -1.11 -0.75 -12.43
C ALA A 130 -1.03 -1.07 -10.92
N TRP A 131 -2.12 -0.97 -10.17
CA TRP A 131 -2.13 -1.33 -8.75
C TRP A 131 -3.48 -1.91 -8.32
N LYS A 132 -3.67 -3.22 -8.55
CA LYS A 132 -4.53 -3.98 -7.63
C LYS A 132 -3.73 -4.15 -6.32
N PRO A 133 -4.26 -3.79 -5.14
CA PRO A 133 -3.76 -4.33 -3.89
C PRO A 133 -4.03 -5.85 -3.94
N GLY A 134 -3.11 -6.59 -4.58
CA GLY A 134 -3.45 -7.91 -5.12
C GLY A 134 -2.60 -8.41 -6.29
N ARG A 135 -1.51 -7.76 -6.72
CA ARG A 135 -0.44 -8.54 -7.35
C ARG A 135 0.15 -9.45 -6.28
N ARG A 136 -0.44 -10.65 -6.12
CA ARG A 136 0.06 -11.71 -5.23
C ARG A 136 1.55 -11.95 -5.43
N HIS A 137 2.09 -11.73 -6.64
CA HIS A 137 3.49 -11.92 -6.97
C HIS A 137 4.47 -10.97 -6.25
N GLU A 138 4.09 -9.73 -5.95
CA GLU A 138 4.98 -8.75 -5.31
C GLU A 138 5.07 -8.97 -3.80
N LEU A 139 3.92 -9.24 -3.17
CA LEU A 139 3.86 -9.69 -1.79
C LEU A 139 4.44 -11.10 -1.64
N ALA A 140 4.26 -11.98 -2.63
CA ALA A 140 4.89 -13.31 -2.64
C ALA A 140 6.40 -13.20 -2.71
N GLY A 141 6.97 -12.40 -3.63
CA GLY A 141 8.42 -12.23 -3.71
C GLY A 141 9.05 -11.70 -2.41
N HIS A 142 8.38 -10.74 -1.75
CA HIS A 142 8.81 -10.27 -0.42
C HIS A 142 8.64 -11.32 0.70
N GLN A 143 7.55 -12.09 0.65
CA GLN A 143 7.30 -13.16 1.61
C GLN A 143 8.31 -14.31 1.44
N ASP A 144 8.65 -14.65 0.20
CA ASP A 144 9.62 -15.67 -0.16
C ASP A 144 11.03 -15.30 0.31
N THR A 145 11.44 -14.02 0.16
CA THR A 145 12.73 -13.54 0.70
C THR A 145 12.72 -13.57 2.23
N ARG A 146 11.59 -13.22 2.86
CA ARG A 146 11.44 -13.25 4.32
C ARG A 146 11.55 -14.66 4.88
N GLU A 147 10.90 -15.64 4.26
CA GLU A 147 10.94 -17.05 4.66
C GLU A 147 12.32 -17.65 4.45
N ALA A 148 12.95 -17.39 3.30
CA ALA A 148 14.31 -17.82 3.01
C ALA A 148 15.33 -17.24 4.00
N ALA A 149 15.23 -15.95 4.33
CA ALA A 149 16.09 -15.29 5.30
C ALA A 149 15.94 -15.89 6.72
N LYS A 150 14.71 -16.20 7.14
CA LYS A 150 14.44 -16.85 8.42
C LYS A 150 15.05 -18.25 8.47
N LYS A 151 14.90 -19.03 7.41
CA LYS A 151 15.49 -20.38 7.29
C LYS A 151 17.02 -20.30 7.37
N LEU A 152 17.65 -19.41 6.59
CA LEU A 152 19.10 -19.21 6.62
C LEU A 152 19.60 -18.86 8.02
N GLN A 153 18.94 -17.92 8.70
CA GLN A 153 19.31 -17.51 10.06
C GLN A 153 19.26 -18.70 11.03
N GLN A 154 18.16 -19.48 11.01
CA GLN A 154 17.99 -20.64 11.89
C GLN A 154 19.05 -21.72 11.64
N THR A 155 19.34 -22.02 10.38
CA THR A 155 20.40 -22.97 10.00
C THR A 155 21.77 -22.48 10.48
N GLN A 156 22.08 -21.20 10.31
CA GLN A 156 23.36 -20.63 10.75
C GLN A 156 23.51 -20.65 12.28
N GLU A 157 22.45 -20.30 13.02
CA GLU A 157 22.46 -20.36 14.49
C GLU A 157 22.67 -21.80 14.99
N ALA A 158 21.97 -22.78 14.40
CA ALA A 158 22.14 -24.19 14.72
C ALA A 158 23.57 -24.67 14.44
N PHE A 159 24.14 -24.25 13.29
CA PHE A 159 25.51 -24.57 12.92
C PHE A 159 26.54 -23.99 13.89
N LEU A 160 26.42 -22.71 14.25
CA LEU A 160 27.30 -22.04 15.21
C LEU A 160 27.25 -22.68 16.61
N LEU A 161 26.05 -23.07 17.07
CA LEU A 161 25.89 -23.79 18.34
C LEU A 161 26.61 -25.15 18.30
N LEU A 162 26.51 -25.86 17.18
CA LEU A 162 27.16 -27.16 17.04
C LEU A 162 28.68 -27.05 16.94
N ILE A 163 29.21 -26.06 16.22
CA ILE A 163 30.64 -25.70 16.20
C ILE A 163 31.12 -25.43 17.63
N ARG A 164 30.41 -24.57 18.37
CA ARG A 164 30.80 -24.21 19.75
C ARG A 164 30.78 -25.43 20.68
N ARG A 165 29.82 -26.35 20.51
CA ARG A 165 29.71 -27.57 21.32
C ARG A 165 30.80 -28.60 20.98
N SER A 166 31.17 -28.74 19.72
CA SER A 166 32.14 -29.74 19.25
C SER A 166 33.60 -29.31 19.44
N LEU A 167 33.93 -28.03 19.24
CA LEU A 167 35.31 -27.56 19.25
C LEU A 167 35.83 -27.11 20.62
N VAL A 168 34.98 -26.67 21.56
CA VAL A 168 35.46 -25.96 22.77
C VAL A 168 35.68 -26.87 24.00
N PRO A 169 34.82 -27.84 24.36
CA PRO A 169 34.99 -28.64 25.58
C PRO A 169 35.62 -30.03 25.36
N GLU A 170 35.35 -30.68 24.23
CA GLU A 170 35.73 -32.08 23.99
C GLU A 170 37.18 -32.26 23.58
N ALA A 171 37.75 -31.37 22.74
CA ALA A 171 39.13 -31.49 22.30
C ALA A 171 40.14 -31.34 23.46
N SER A 172 40.00 -30.29 24.29
CA SER A 172 40.93 -30.01 25.41
C SER A 172 40.90 -31.09 26.50
N SER A 173 39.70 -31.63 26.80
CA SER A 173 39.53 -32.66 27.83
C SER A 173 39.98 -34.05 27.36
N GLN A 174 39.69 -34.42 26.10
CA GLN A 174 40.07 -35.71 25.55
C GLN A 174 41.58 -35.84 25.33
N PHE A 175 42.26 -34.76 24.89
CA PHE A 175 43.72 -34.77 24.75
C PHE A 175 44.46 -34.84 26.09
N SER A 176 43.93 -34.19 27.13
CA SER A 176 44.52 -34.27 28.48
C SER A 176 44.44 -35.70 29.06
N GLN A 177 43.35 -36.43 28.78
CA GLN A 177 43.14 -37.80 29.23
C GLN A 177 44.03 -38.84 28.52
N LEU A 178 44.45 -38.58 27.28
CA LEU A 178 45.34 -39.49 26.52
C LEU A 178 46.70 -39.70 27.22
N SER A 179 47.16 -38.71 27.97
CA SER A 179 48.44 -38.74 28.70
C SER A 179 48.47 -39.76 29.84
N GLN A 180 47.30 -40.16 30.36
CA GLN A 180 47.17 -41.07 31.51
C GLN A 180 46.94 -42.55 31.13
N LEU A 181 46.78 -42.85 29.84
CA LEU A 181 46.46 -44.19 29.34
C LEU A 181 47.70 -45.02 28.97
N SER A 182 47.55 -46.35 29.00
CA SER A 182 48.56 -47.30 28.56
C SER A 182 48.84 -47.19 27.04
N PRO A 183 50.03 -47.61 26.54
CA PRO A 183 50.39 -47.42 25.13
C PRO A 183 49.42 -48.05 24.11
N GLN A 184 48.86 -49.24 24.42
CA GLN A 184 47.88 -49.90 23.54
C GLN A 184 46.50 -49.22 23.55
N GLU A 185 46.02 -48.80 24.73
CA GLU A 185 44.75 -48.08 24.87
C GLU A 185 44.84 -46.68 24.27
N ARG A 186 46.01 -46.04 24.33
CA ARG A 186 46.27 -44.74 23.71
C ARG A 186 46.14 -44.81 22.19
N LEU A 187 46.75 -45.81 21.55
CA LEU A 187 46.72 -45.96 20.08
C LEU A 187 45.30 -46.17 19.55
N THR A 188 44.51 -47.01 20.23
CA THR A 188 43.10 -47.26 19.87
C THR A 188 42.23 -46.02 20.07
N ARG A 189 42.45 -45.27 21.17
CA ARG A 189 41.72 -44.01 21.46
C ARG A 189 42.08 -42.92 20.46
N GLU A 190 43.36 -42.75 20.10
CA GLU A 190 43.82 -41.81 19.06
C GLU A 190 43.19 -42.13 17.71
N THR A 191 43.17 -43.40 17.31
CA THR A 191 42.57 -43.82 16.02
C THR A 191 41.07 -43.49 15.99
N ALA A 192 40.35 -43.73 17.08
CA ALA A 192 38.93 -43.40 17.19
C ALA A 192 38.67 -41.88 17.18
N LEU A 193 39.55 -41.09 17.80
CA LEU A 193 39.48 -39.62 17.78
C LEU A 193 39.75 -39.06 16.39
N GLN A 194 40.75 -39.58 15.68
CA GLN A 194 41.02 -39.20 14.29
C GLN A 194 39.84 -39.50 13.37
N GLN A 195 39.20 -40.68 13.51
CA GLN A 195 37.99 -41.00 12.74
C GLN A 195 36.82 -40.05 13.06
N LYS A 196 36.62 -39.70 14.33
CA LYS A 196 35.63 -38.69 14.74
C LYS A 196 35.95 -37.31 14.16
N GLN A 197 37.22 -36.91 14.16
CA GLN A 197 37.65 -35.64 13.60
C GLN A 197 37.38 -35.56 12.09
N VAL A 198 37.77 -36.59 11.32
CA VAL A 198 37.52 -36.64 9.87
C VAL A 198 36.03 -36.59 9.54
N SER A 199 35.20 -37.31 10.28
CA SER A 199 33.74 -37.29 10.06
C SER A 199 33.11 -35.95 10.44
N LEU A 200 33.59 -35.29 11.49
CA LEU A 200 33.16 -33.95 11.88
C LEU A 200 33.59 -32.90 10.85
N GLU A 201 34.84 -32.92 10.39
CA GLU A 201 35.34 -32.03 9.35
C GLU A 201 34.55 -32.17 8.04
N ALA A 202 34.27 -33.41 7.61
CA ALA A 202 33.45 -33.66 6.43
C ALA A 202 32.02 -33.12 6.58
N TRP A 203 31.44 -33.25 7.77
CA TRP A 203 30.12 -32.70 8.08
C TRP A 203 30.13 -31.16 8.10
N LEU A 204 31.11 -30.55 8.77
CA LEU A 204 31.28 -29.08 8.82
C LEU A 204 31.40 -28.49 7.42
N GLN A 205 32.19 -29.14 6.54
CA GLN A 205 32.37 -28.70 5.18
C GLN A 205 31.07 -28.78 4.37
N ARG A 206 30.29 -29.85 4.54
CA ARG A 206 28.99 -30.01 3.87
C ARG A 206 27.98 -28.97 4.34
N GLU A 207 27.93 -28.69 5.64
CA GLU A 207 27.01 -27.71 6.20
C GLU A 207 27.41 -26.27 5.80
N ALA A 208 28.70 -25.97 5.76
CA ALA A 208 29.22 -24.70 5.24
C ALA A 208 28.84 -24.48 3.76
N GLN A 209 28.96 -25.51 2.93
CA GLN A 209 28.50 -25.46 1.53
C GLN A 209 26.99 -25.24 1.43
N THR A 210 26.20 -25.90 2.27
CA THR A 210 24.74 -25.76 2.30
C THR A 210 24.34 -24.34 2.70
N LEU A 211 24.98 -23.76 3.73
CA LEU A 211 24.78 -22.36 4.12
C LEU A 211 25.15 -21.40 2.99
N GLN A 212 26.26 -21.66 2.29
CA GLN A 212 26.68 -20.83 1.18
C GLN A 212 25.67 -20.87 0.03
N GLN A 213 25.11 -22.03 -0.29
CA GLN A 213 24.05 -22.17 -1.27
C GLN A 213 22.81 -21.35 -0.87
N TYR A 214 22.35 -21.45 0.38
CA TYR A 214 21.21 -20.67 0.85
C TYR A 214 21.48 -19.15 0.83
N ARG A 215 22.71 -18.71 1.09
CA ARG A 215 23.10 -17.30 0.97
C ARG A 215 22.98 -16.80 -0.47
N VAL A 216 23.48 -17.57 -1.44
CA VAL A 216 23.37 -17.23 -2.87
C VAL A 216 21.91 -17.21 -3.32
N GLU A 217 21.14 -18.25 -2.99
CA GLU A 217 19.71 -18.32 -3.33
C GLU A 217 18.91 -17.14 -2.75
N LEU A 218 19.21 -16.72 -1.52
CA LEU A 218 18.59 -15.56 -0.91
C LEU A 218 18.95 -14.27 -1.66
N ALA A 219 20.23 -14.10 -2.03
CA ALA A 219 20.68 -12.93 -2.79
C ALA A 219 20.01 -12.86 -4.17
N GLU A 220 19.91 -13.97 -4.90
CA GLU A 220 19.20 -14.03 -6.19
C GLU A 220 17.70 -13.71 -6.05
N LYS A 221 17.06 -14.21 -4.99
CA LYS A 221 15.65 -13.86 -4.70
C LYS A 221 15.49 -12.37 -4.43
N HIS A 222 16.39 -11.76 -3.66
CA HIS A 222 16.41 -10.32 -3.47
C HIS A 222 16.60 -9.57 -4.80
N GLN A 223 17.51 -10.01 -5.67
CA GLN A 223 17.72 -9.39 -6.97
C GLN A 223 16.44 -9.36 -7.80
N LYS A 224 15.73 -10.49 -7.89
CA LYS A 224 14.44 -10.59 -8.60
C LYS A 224 13.37 -9.68 -7.97
N THR A 225 13.28 -9.65 -6.65
CA THR A 225 12.34 -8.78 -5.93
C THR A 225 12.65 -7.30 -6.16
N LEU A 226 13.92 -6.89 -6.15
CA LEU A 226 14.32 -5.51 -6.43
C LEU A 226 14.00 -5.10 -7.88
N GLN A 227 14.20 -5.99 -8.86
CA GLN A 227 13.80 -5.72 -10.25
C GLN A 227 12.30 -5.48 -10.38
N LEU A 228 11.48 -6.26 -9.68
CA LEU A 228 10.03 -6.07 -9.67
C LEU A 228 9.63 -4.76 -8.98
N LEU A 229 10.25 -4.44 -7.84
CA LEU A 229 10.05 -3.16 -7.16
C LEU A 229 10.44 -1.97 -8.03
N ARG A 230 11.52 -2.08 -8.83
CA ARG A 230 11.96 -1.04 -9.77
C ARG A 230 10.91 -0.82 -10.88
N LYS A 231 10.36 -1.90 -11.44
CA LYS A 231 9.29 -1.80 -12.44
C LYS A 231 8.07 -1.10 -11.88
N GLN A 232 7.65 -1.48 -10.66
CA GLN A 232 6.49 -0.88 -10.02
C GLN A 232 6.74 0.58 -9.63
N GLN A 233 7.94 0.90 -9.18
CA GLN A 233 8.37 2.28 -8.94
C GLN A 233 8.27 3.13 -10.21
N THR A 234 8.69 2.60 -11.37
CA THR A 234 8.63 3.28 -12.66
C THR A 234 7.18 3.63 -13.01
N VAL A 235 6.25 2.67 -12.90
CA VAL A 235 4.83 2.93 -13.18
C VAL A 235 4.25 4.01 -12.26
N ILE A 236 4.54 3.97 -10.95
CA ILE A 236 4.00 4.98 -10.03
C ILE A 236 4.60 6.36 -10.28
N LEU A 237 5.93 6.43 -10.44
CA LEU A 237 6.64 7.71 -10.47
C LEU A 237 6.65 8.35 -11.86
N ASP A 238 6.80 7.55 -12.91
CA ASP A 238 7.02 8.04 -14.28
C ASP A 238 5.72 8.08 -15.09
N ASP A 239 4.70 7.28 -14.73
CA ASP A 239 3.37 7.36 -15.36
C ASP A 239 2.40 8.14 -14.48
N GLU A 240 2.01 7.57 -13.33
CA GLU A 240 0.88 8.07 -12.53
C GLU A 240 1.16 9.44 -11.89
N LEU A 241 2.35 9.60 -11.30
CA LEU A 241 2.76 10.85 -10.67
C LEU A 241 3.01 11.94 -11.73
N ILE A 242 3.59 11.61 -12.89
CA ILE A 242 3.76 12.56 -14.00
C ILE A 242 2.39 12.98 -14.55
N GLN A 243 1.46 12.04 -14.71
CA GLN A 243 0.10 12.34 -15.15
C GLN A 243 -0.63 13.25 -14.14
N TRP A 244 -0.46 13.02 -12.84
CA TRP A 244 -0.98 13.93 -11.82
C TRP A 244 -0.36 15.33 -11.91
N LYS A 245 0.97 15.44 -12.05
CA LYS A 245 1.67 16.73 -12.26
C LYS A 245 1.16 17.45 -13.50
N ARG A 246 0.91 16.72 -14.59
CA ARG A 246 0.34 17.27 -15.82
C ARG A 246 -1.09 17.78 -15.61
N ARG A 247 -1.93 17.06 -14.87
CA ARG A 247 -3.27 17.53 -14.50
C ARG A 247 -3.21 18.81 -13.66
N GLN A 248 -2.32 18.88 -12.67
CA GLN A 248 -2.09 20.09 -11.88
C GLN A 248 -1.67 21.29 -12.75
N GLN A 249 -0.78 21.07 -13.73
CA GLN A 249 -0.38 22.11 -14.67
C GLN A 249 -1.57 22.63 -15.50
N LEU A 250 -2.43 21.74 -15.98
CA LEU A 250 -3.61 22.10 -16.77
C LEU A 250 -4.69 22.78 -15.91
N ALA A 251 -4.88 22.35 -14.66
CA ALA A 251 -5.76 22.99 -13.70
C ALA A 251 -5.35 24.45 -13.44
N GLY A 252 -4.04 24.73 -13.40
CA GLY A 252 -3.51 26.09 -13.33
C GLY A 252 -3.91 27.01 -14.50
N ASN A 253 -4.25 26.43 -15.65
CA ASN A 253 -4.73 27.15 -16.83
C ASN A 253 -6.28 27.20 -16.91
N GLY A 254 -6.98 26.84 -15.83
CA GLY A 254 -8.45 26.76 -15.79
C GLY A 254 -9.01 25.42 -16.26
N GLY A 255 -8.17 24.38 -16.40
CA GLY A 255 -8.61 23.01 -16.65
C GLY A 255 -9.32 22.38 -15.44
N PRO A 256 -9.75 21.10 -15.57
CA PRO A 256 -10.36 20.38 -14.46
C PRO A 256 -9.37 20.21 -13.30
N PRO A 257 -9.85 20.17 -12.05
CA PRO A 257 -9.00 20.00 -10.87
C PRO A 257 -8.23 18.67 -10.90
N GLU A 258 -7.01 18.68 -10.37
CA GLU A 258 -6.04 17.59 -10.42
C GLU A 258 -6.44 16.30 -9.67
N GLY A 259 -7.38 16.41 -8.73
CA GLY A 259 -7.82 15.31 -7.87
C GLY A 259 -6.95 15.12 -6.62
N SER A 260 -7.40 14.25 -5.70
CA SER A 260 -6.67 14.01 -4.44
C SER A 260 -5.37 13.22 -4.65
N LEU A 261 -4.32 13.59 -3.92
CA LEU A 261 -3.06 12.86 -3.83
C LEU A 261 -3.13 11.60 -2.94
N ASP A 262 -4.21 11.40 -2.18
CA ASP A 262 -4.24 10.37 -1.13
C ASP A 262 -4.08 8.94 -1.69
N VAL A 263 -4.62 8.67 -2.87
CA VAL A 263 -4.44 7.38 -3.56
C VAL A 263 -2.97 7.18 -3.94
N LEU A 264 -2.34 8.18 -4.57
CA LEU A 264 -0.91 8.12 -4.93
C LEU A 264 -0.01 8.02 -3.71
N GLN A 265 -0.35 8.74 -2.64
CA GLN A 265 0.35 8.65 -1.37
C GLN A 265 0.28 7.22 -0.82
N SER A 266 -0.91 6.60 -0.81
CA SER A 266 -1.06 5.23 -0.33
C SER A 266 -0.18 4.22 -1.09
N TRP A 267 -0.03 4.41 -2.41
CA TRP A 267 0.84 3.59 -3.25
C TRP A 267 2.32 3.83 -2.94
N CYS A 268 2.73 5.10 -2.85
CA CYS A 268 4.10 5.47 -2.50
C CYS A 268 4.49 4.97 -1.11
N GLU A 269 3.62 5.11 -0.12
CA GLU A 269 3.85 4.62 1.24
C GLU A 269 3.94 3.10 1.30
N LYS A 270 3.07 2.38 0.59
CA LYS A 270 3.14 0.91 0.57
C LYS A 270 4.40 0.42 -0.13
N LEU A 271 4.78 1.06 -1.24
CA LEU A 271 6.01 0.76 -1.95
C LEU A 271 7.24 1.06 -1.07
N ALA A 272 7.27 2.22 -0.40
CA ALA A 272 8.34 2.60 0.53
C ALA A 272 8.49 1.59 1.67
N GLU A 273 7.39 1.11 2.24
CA GLU A 273 7.39 0.10 3.30
C GLU A 273 8.04 -1.21 2.83
N ILE A 274 7.66 -1.72 1.66
CA ILE A 274 8.19 -2.98 1.11
C ILE A 274 9.67 -2.83 0.76
N ILE A 275 10.06 -1.71 0.14
CA ILE A 275 11.47 -1.40 -0.15
C ILE A 275 12.28 -1.37 1.15
N TRP A 276 11.78 -0.67 2.18
CA TRP A 276 12.49 -0.55 3.45
C TRP A 276 12.67 -1.90 4.16
N GLN A 277 11.64 -2.76 4.14
CA GLN A 277 11.73 -4.10 4.69
C GLN A 277 12.78 -4.96 3.95
N ASN A 278 12.85 -4.85 2.61
CA ASN A 278 13.91 -5.52 1.84
C ASN A 278 15.31 -5.00 2.20
N ARG A 279 15.47 -3.68 2.44
CA ARG A 279 16.75 -3.10 2.90
C ARG A 279 17.18 -3.68 4.24
N GLN A 280 16.25 -3.83 5.17
CA GLN A 280 16.54 -4.46 6.45
C GLN A 280 16.92 -5.93 6.31
N GLN A 281 16.27 -6.67 5.42
CA GLN A 281 16.60 -8.07 5.15
C GLN A 281 18.01 -8.21 4.56
N ILE A 282 18.37 -7.39 3.57
CA ILE A 282 19.72 -7.38 2.97
C ILE A 282 20.78 -7.05 4.03
N ARG A 283 20.57 -6.01 4.85
CA ARG A 283 21.51 -5.69 5.96
C ARG A 283 21.65 -6.81 6.99
N ARG A 284 20.57 -7.54 7.28
CA ARG A 284 20.63 -8.71 8.16
C ARG A 284 21.44 -9.84 7.52
N ALA A 285 21.29 -10.07 6.21
CA ALA A 285 22.09 -11.05 5.48
C ALA A 285 23.58 -10.70 5.51
N GLU A 286 23.94 -9.41 5.35
CA GLU A 286 25.33 -8.96 5.53
C GLU A 286 25.86 -9.26 6.94
N HIS A 287 25.05 -8.95 7.97
CA HIS A 287 25.44 -9.24 9.34
C HIS A 287 25.67 -10.75 9.58
N LEU A 288 24.79 -11.60 9.03
CA LEU A 288 24.97 -13.06 9.09
C LEU A 288 26.26 -13.50 8.38
N CYS A 289 26.60 -12.90 7.24
CA CYS A 289 27.85 -13.20 6.54
C CYS A 289 29.08 -12.77 7.37
N GLN A 290 29.02 -11.63 8.05
CA GLN A 290 30.09 -11.17 8.93
C GLN A 290 30.27 -12.05 10.18
N GLN A 291 29.18 -12.59 10.74
CA GLN A 291 29.24 -13.48 11.90
C GLN A 291 29.92 -14.82 11.59
N LEU A 292 29.75 -15.32 10.36
CA LEU A 292 30.36 -16.55 9.89
C LEU A 292 30.88 -16.34 8.46
N PRO A 293 32.12 -15.84 8.31
CA PRO A 293 32.70 -15.57 7.00
C PRO A 293 32.98 -16.90 6.29
N ILE A 294 32.30 -17.10 5.17
CA ILE A 294 32.50 -18.24 4.27
C ILE A 294 32.82 -17.62 2.90
N PRO A 295 34.03 -17.82 2.36
CA PRO A 295 34.41 -17.24 1.07
C PRO A 295 33.45 -17.62 -0.05
N GLY A 296 33.06 -16.65 -0.88
CA GLY A 296 32.30 -16.89 -2.10
C GLY A 296 31.60 -15.63 -2.64
N PRO A 297 30.75 -15.77 -3.67
CA PRO A 297 30.25 -14.64 -4.46
C PRO A 297 29.24 -13.75 -3.72
N VAL A 298 28.76 -14.19 -2.55
CA VAL A 298 27.68 -13.52 -1.80
C VAL A 298 28.06 -12.10 -1.38
N GLU A 299 29.34 -11.83 -1.08
CA GLU A 299 29.79 -10.51 -0.66
C GLU A 299 29.63 -9.46 -1.77
N GLU A 300 30.02 -9.82 -3.00
CA GLU A 300 29.83 -8.97 -4.19
C GLU A 300 28.35 -8.78 -4.49
N MET A 301 27.55 -9.86 -4.44
CA MET A 301 26.11 -9.79 -4.67
C MET A 301 25.40 -8.90 -3.65
N LEU A 302 25.72 -8.99 -2.36
CA LEU A 302 25.13 -8.14 -1.32
C LEU A 302 25.52 -6.68 -1.51
N THR A 303 26.75 -6.40 -1.95
CA THR A 303 27.20 -5.05 -2.28
C THR A 303 26.39 -4.45 -3.43
N GLU A 304 26.17 -5.21 -4.52
CA GLU A 304 25.35 -4.79 -5.65
C GLU A 304 23.88 -4.58 -5.26
N LEU A 305 23.32 -5.49 -4.46
CA LEU A 305 21.95 -5.38 -3.93
C LEU A 305 21.78 -4.13 -3.06
N ASN A 306 22.78 -3.80 -2.23
CA ASN A 306 22.76 -2.60 -1.41
C ASN A 306 22.88 -1.31 -2.22
N ALA A 307 23.68 -1.29 -3.28
CA ALA A 307 23.71 -0.17 -4.22
C ALA A 307 22.34 0.01 -4.88
N THR A 308 21.81 -1.06 -5.47
CA THR A 308 20.53 -1.07 -6.19
C THR A 308 19.36 -0.60 -5.31
N ILE A 309 19.25 -1.11 -4.08
CA ILE A 309 18.16 -0.69 -3.19
C ILE A 309 18.32 0.75 -2.70
N THR A 310 19.56 1.23 -2.55
CA THR A 310 19.84 2.62 -2.18
C THR A 310 19.44 3.56 -3.31
N ASP A 311 19.67 3.17 -4.57
CA ASP A 311 19.22 3.93 -5.74
C ASP A 311 17.69 3.94 -5.88
N ILE A 312 17.04 2.80 -5.62
CA ILE A 312 15.57 2.72 -5.57
C ILE A 312 15.02 3.68 -4.51
N ILE A 313 15.58 3.68 -3.30
CA ILE A 313 15.14 4.58 -2.21
C ILE A 313 15.38 6.05 -2.61
N SER A 314 16.56 6.37 -3.12
CA SER A 314 16.93 7.74 -3.49
C SER A 314 15.98 8.29 -4.57
N ALA A 315 15.70 7.50 -5.60
CA ALA A 315 14.72 7.85 -6.64
C ALA A 315 13.31 8.03 -6.06
N LEU A 316 12.89 7.16 -5.13
CA LEU A 316 11.57 7.27 -4.52
C LEU A 316 11.44 8.56 -3.70
N VAL A 317 12.40 8.85 -2.83
CA VAL A 317 12.38 10.01 -1.93
C VAL A 317 12.44 11.32 -2.73
N THR A 318 13.35 11.40 -3.71
CA THR A 318 13.53 12.62 -4.52
C THR A 318 12.32 12.91 -5.40
N SER A 319 11.78 11.89 -6.09
CA SER A 319 10.63 12.09 -6.99
C SER A 319 9.31 12.37 -6.28
N THR A 320 9.14 11.89 -5.03
CA THR A 320 7.91 12.04 -4.25
C THR A 320 7.87 13.29 -3.36
N PHE A 321 8.93 14.11 -3.37
CA PHE A 321 8.88 15.46 -2.82
C PHE A 321 8.34 16.42 -3.89
N ILE A 322 7.07 16.81 -3.77
CA ILE A 322 6.33 17.53 -4.81
C ILE A 322 5.68 18.80 -4.28
N ILE A 323 5.35 19.71 -5.19
CA ILE A 323 4.51 20.87 -4.90
C ILE A 323 3.05 20.44 -4.99
N GLU A 324 2.36 20.37 -3.85
CA GLU A 324 0.93 20.05 -3.78
C GLU A 324 0.08 21.24 -4.20
N LYS A 325 0.43 22.45 -3.73
CA LYS A 325 -0.24 23.69 -4.12
C LYS A 325 0.78 24.65 -4.70
N GLN A 326 0.68 24.91 -6.00
CA GLN A 326 1.57 25.83 -6.70
C GLN A 326 1.41 27.27 -6.19
N PRO A 327 2.49 28.07 -6.16
CA PRO A 327 2.36 29.50 -6.00
C PRO A 327 1.63 30.11 -7.21
N PRO A 328 1.04 31.31 -7.07
CA PRO A 328 0.48 32.03 -8.20
C PRO A 328 1.50 32.17 -9.34
N GLN A 329 1.10 31.87 -10.57
CA GLN A 329 2.00 31.95 -11.74
C GLN A 329 2.40 33.39 -12.08
N VAL A 330 1.55 34.36 -11.74
CA VAL A 330 1.83 35.79 -11.86
C VAL A 330 1.89 36.39 -10.46
N LEU A 331 3.06 36.91 -10.10
CA LEU A 331 3.33 37.47 -8.78
C LEU A 331 3.52 38.98 -8.89
N LYS A 332 2.91 39.72 -7.97
CA LYS A 332 3.19 41.16 -7.78
C LYS A 332 4.31 41.32 -6.76
N THR A 333 5.27 42.18 -7.02
CA THR A 333 6.34 42.49 -6.06
C THR A 333 5.76 42.95 -4.73
N GLN A 334 6.39 42.53 -3.62
CA GLN A 334 5.99 42.88 -2.25
C GLN A 334 4.57 42.41 -1.85
N THR A 335 4.00 41.43 -2.55
CA THR A 335 2.76 40.77 -2.12
C THR A 335 3.03 39.41 -1.50
N LYS A 336 2.25 39.08 -0.46
CA LYS A 336 2.29 37.76 0.18
C LYS A 336 1.65 36.73 -0.73
N PHE A 337 2.27 35.56 -0.84
CA PHE A 337 1.71 34.39 -1.49
C PHE A 337 2.08 33.14 -0.69
N ALA A 338 1.44 32.02 -1.00
CA ALA A 338 1.70 30.74 -0.37
C ALA A 338 1.88 29.65 -1.44
N ALA A 339 2.65 28.63 -1.07
CA ALA A 339 2.77 27.37 -1.79
C ALA A 339 2.87 26.24 -0.76
N THR A 340 2.42 25.05 -1.14
CA THR A 340 2.47 23.86 -0.27
C THR A 340 3.31 22.80 -0.95
N VAL A 341 4.28 22.25 -0.21
CA VAL A 341 5.04 21.06 -0.63
C VAL A 341 4.62 19.86 0.23
N ARG A 342 4.67 18.67 -0.36
CA ARG A 342 4.32 17.41 0.30
C ARG A 342 5.34 16.36 -0.07
N LEU A 343 5.76 15.57 0.93
CA LEU A 343 6.56 14.36 0.73
C LEU A 343 5.63 13.15 0.85
N LEU A 344 5.35 12.46 -0.26
CA LEU A 344 4.36 11.37 -0.25
C LEU A 344 4.81 10.15 0.57
N VAL A 345 6.11 10.02 0.85
CA VAL A 345 6.67 8.92 1.66
C VAL A 345 7.00 9.32 3.11
N GLY A 346 6.67 10.55 3.51
CA GLY A 346 7.11 11.13 4.79
C GLY A 346 6.59 10.38 6.03
N GLY A 347 5.38 9.82 5.94
CA GLY A 347 4.78 9.02 7.02
C GLY A 347 5.58 7.76 7.33
N LYS A 348 6.01 7.02 6.31
CA LYS A 348 6.72 5.74 6.45
C LYS A 348 8.21 5.88 6.75
N LEU A 349 8.81 7.00 6.35
CA LEU A 349 10.21 7.31 6.63
C LEU A 349 10.40 7.96 8.01
N ASN A 350 9.35 8.05 8.83
CA ASN A 350 9.36 8.70 10.15
C ASN A 350 9.92 10.13 10.14
N VAL A 351 9.79 10.83 9.01
CA VAL A 351 10.31 12.20 8.83
C VAL A 351 9.62 13.16 9.79
N HIS A 352 8.40 12.84 10.23
CA HIS A 352 7.67 13.59 11.25
C HIS A 352 8.37 13.62 12.63
N MET A 353 9.24 12.64 12.94
CA MET A 353 9.99 12.62 14.20
C MET A 353 11.13 13.64 14.22
N ASN A 354 11.63 14.05 13.05
CA ASN A 354 12.60 15.13 12.92
C ASN A 354 12.31 15.92 11.64
N PRO A 355 11.32 16.84 11.66
CA PRO A 355 10.83 17.49 10.47
C PRO A 355 11.94 18.33 9.81
N PRO A 356 12.25 18.10 8.53
CA PRO A 356 13.28 18.83 7.83
C PRO A 356 12.84 20.27 7.56
N GLN A 357 13.81 21.18 7.52
CA GLN A 357 13.55 22.56 7.13
C GLN A 357 13.47 22.67 5.60
N VAL A 358 12.36 23.19 5.10
CA VAL A 358 12.20 23.50 3.67
C VAL A 358 12.52 24.98 3.44
N LYS A 359 13.47 25.25 2.53
CA LYS A 359 13.85 26.61 2.13
C LYS A 359 13.33 26.92 0.73
N ALA A 360 12.53 27.98 0.61
CA ALA A 360 12.11 28.51 -0.68
C ALA A 360 13.15 29.51 -1.22
N THR A 361 13.52 29.39 -2.50
CA THR A 361 14.41 30.33 -3.19
C THR A 361 13.84 30.58 -4.59
N ILE A 362 13.67 31.84 -4.96
CA ILE A 362 13.27 32.23 -6.32
C ILE A 362 14.52 32.30 -7.17
N ILE A 363 14.51 31.61 -8.31
CA ILE A 363 15.62 31.54 -9.25
C ILE A 363 15.16 31.92 -10.66
N SER A 364 16.09 32.40 -11.48
CA SER A 364 15.86 32.64 -12.91
C SER A 364 15.78 31.35 -13.72
N GLU A 365 15.21 31.40 -14.91
CA GLU A 365 15.16 30.27 -15.84
C GLU A 365 16.55 29.75 -16.21
N GLN A 366 17.54 30.64 -16.36
CA GLN A 366 18.93 30.26 -16.64
C GLN A 366 19.54 29.47 -15.48
N GLN A 367 19.31 29.93 -14.24
CA GLN A 367 19.75 29.18 -13.05
C GLN A 367 19.06 27.82 -12.96
N ALA A 368 17.75 27.74 -13.24
CA ALA A 368 17.03 26.47 -13.26
C ALA A 368 17.61 25.48 -14.30
N LYS A 369 17.88 25.95 -15.53
CA LYS A 369 18.55 25.14 -16.57
C LYS A 369 19.94 24.67 -16.14
N SER A 370 20.70 25.50 -15.42
CA SER A 370 22.03 25.11 -14.91
C SER A 370 21.97 24.04 -13.81
N LEU A 371 20.97 24.11 -12.93
CA LEU A 371 20.76 23.13 -11.87
C LEU A 371 20.42 21.74 -12.44
N LEU A 372 19.54 21.69 -13.44
CA LEU A 372 19.17 20.43 -14.11
C LEU A 372 20.37 19.78 -14.85
N LYS A 373 21.26 20.59 -15.43
CA LYS A 373 22.48 20.08 -16.07
C LYS A 373 23.46 19.47 -15.05
N ASN A 374 23.59 20.10 -13.89
CA ASN A 374 24.48 19.63 -12.83
C ASN A 374 24.00 18.33 -12.15
N GLU A 375 22.69 18.07 -12.12
CA GLU A 375 22.15 16.77 -11.69
C GLU A 375 22.54 15.63 -12.64
N ASN A 376 22.54 15.87 -13.96
CA ASN A 376 22.93 14.86 -14.94
C ASN A 376 24.43 14.51 -14.90
N THR A 377 25.27 15.41 -14.42
CA THR A 377 26.72 15.19 -14.26
C THR A 377 27.12 14.53 -12.93
N ARG A 378 26.16 14.28 -12.02
CA ARG A 378 26.39 13.60 -10.73
C ARG A 378 26.02 12.11 -10.73
N LYS A 379 25.72 11.53 -11.89
CA LYS A 379 25.54 10.08 -12.06
C LYS A 379 26.87 9.37 -12.26
#